data_AF-A0A7Y3PCC0-F1
#
_entry.id   AF-A0A7Y3PCC0-F1
#
_cell.length_a   1.000
_cell.length_b   1.000
_cell.length_c   1.000
_cell.angle_alpha   90.00
_cell.angle_beta   90.00
_cell.angle_gamma   90.00
#
_symmetry.space_group_name_H-M   'P 1'
#
loop_
_entity.id
_entity.type
_entity.pdbx_description
1 polymer ?
#
loop_
_entity_poly.entity_id
_entity_poly.type
_entity_poly.pdbx_seq_one_letter_code
_entity_poly.pdbx_strand_id
1 'polypeptide(L)'
;MSEFEGRRGRPWQIPTGGRGSFTADASYLGKGRTPLEVAVARATKSPNDGDVRNLWKRRKGNTPSPLLLIVLWPDAGGERASVCGPSGDEPPVYANRDPDQIFRVASLALDETDHHAARRVLDGYLPQDGGVRNHSLFASHHLFERIPLRADWSDLCRSSVELLPLRRQELVEALGFTVEPSGQATLLRADGQARAMALFLDDSENPEAVSTRFNGMTPVSWAIARATSDNIPYVIVTRGDQLRIHTAKREASQRSGTYVELNLPLLTTSDAGYLRLLFSAETLRDGGEFDRILAETKDFALGLGDRLRNRVYDKAVPAIAGALIARHEGAGGATDSESLSTLYNQTLLVLFRLLFLAYAEDRGLLPLDSNDLYRQQSLKGLARQIADLANQFGIEEVPFDDSATDYWDQV
;
A
#
# COMPACT_ATOMS: atom_id res chain seq x y z
N MET A 1 9.77 -8.23 21.09
CA MET A 1 11.17 -7.85 20.79
C MET A 1 11.52 -6.65 21.66
N SER A 2 12.77 -6.50 22.10
CA SER A 2 13.17 -5.23 22.73
C SER A 2 13.10 -4.11 21.68
N GLU A 3 12.56 -2.95 22.04
CA GLU A 3 12.22 -1.81 21.15
C GLU A 3 13.35 -1.44 20.15
N PHE A 4 14.62 -1.66 20.53
CA PHE A 4 15.76 -1.57 19.64
C PHE A 4 16.80 -2.64 20.00
N GLU A 5 16.68 -3.84 19.43
CA GLU A 5 17.60 -4.95 19.68
C GLU A 5 19.08 -4.54 19.52
N GLY A 6 19.91 -4.89 20.50
CA GLY A 6 21.33 -4.58 20.52
C GLY A 6 21.71 -3.13 20.89
N ARG A 7 20.75 -2.22 21.07
CA ARG A 7 21.04 -0.81 21.47
C ARG A 7 20.79 -0.57 22.95
N ARG A 8 21.76 0.06 23.63
CA ARG A 8 21.61 0.47 25.03
C ARG A 8 20.82 1.78 25.12
N GLY A 9 19.57 1.69 25.57
CA GLY A 9 18.73 2.85 25.87
C GLY A 9 19.32 3.73 26.98
N ARG A 10 19.13 5.04 26.84
CA ARG A 10 19.50 6.05 27.85
C ARG A 10 18.23 6.52 28.56
N PRO A 11 18.24 6.61 29.91
CA PRO A 11 17.11 7.17 30.62
C PRO A 11 16.95 8.65 30.27
N TRP A 12 15.70 9.11 30.22
CA TRP A 12 15.37 10.53 30.06
C TRP A 12 14.14 10.89 30.89
N GLN A 13 13.84 12.17 31.02
CA GLN A 13 12.71 12.67 31.81
C GLN A 13 11.80 13.54 30.97
N ILE A 14 10.49 13.44 31.21
CA ILE A 14 9.49 14.31 30.58
C ILE A 14 9.76 15.76 31.01
N PRO A 15 9.95 16.70 30.06
CA PRO A 15 10.13 18.10 30.38
C PRO A 15 8.94 18.68 31.15
N THR A 16 9.21 19.55 32.13
CA THR A 16 8.16 20.20 32.94
C THR A 16 7.27 21.11 32.09
N GLY A 17 6.02 21.29 32.54
CA GLY A 17 5.02 22.13 31.88
C GLY A 17 4.43 21.54 30.59
N GLY A 18 4.72 20.28 30.27
CA GLY A 18 4.12 19.56 29.15
C GLY A 18 2.60 19.48 29.25
N ARG A 19 1.93 19.45 28.09
CA ARG A 19 0.53 19.02 27.99
C ARG A 19 0.49 17.49 27.83
N GLY A 20 -0.61 16.86 28.24
CA GLY A 20 -0.76 15.41 28.23
C GLY A 20 -0.09 14.70 29.42
N SER A 21 -0.51 13.47 29.70
CA SER A 21 0.05 12.62 30.76
C SER A 21 0.98 11.58 30.13
N PHE A 22 2.27 11.91 30.08
CA PHE A 22 3.30 11.06 29.50
C PHE A 22 4.27 10.55 30.57
N THR A 23 4.84 9.38 30.32
CA THR A 23 5.97 8.82 31.07
C THR A 23 7.11 8.56 30.11
N ALA A 24 8.35 8.84 30.52
CA ALA A 24 9.53 8.61 29.70
C ALA A 24 9.94 7.14 29.80
N ASP A 25 10.32 6.55 28.66
CA ASP A 25 10.86 5.19 28.61
C ASP A 25 12.39 5.26 28.43
N ALA A 26 12.86 5.32 27.18
CA ALA A 26 14.28 5.42 26.85
C ALA A 26 14.52 6.35 25.66
N SER A 27 15.78 6.78 25.51
CA SER A 27 16.26 7.44 24.30
C SER A 27 17.49 6.75 23.70
N TYR A 28 17.61 6.86 22.39
CA TYR A 28 18.61 6.19 21.58
C TYR A 28 19.26 7.22 20.68
N LEU A 29 20.59 7.11 20.50
CA LEU A 29 21.35 8.01 19.62
C LEU A 29 21.87 7.23 18.41
N GLY A 30 21.75 7.86 17.25
CA GLY A 30 22.39 7.43 16.02
C GLY A 30 23.88 7.78 15.98
N LYS A 31 24.45 7.80 14.77
CA LYS A 31 25.87 8.04 14.53
C LYS A 31 26.15 9.52 14.19
N GLY A 32 27.42 9.92 14.26
CA GLY A 32 27.89 11.26 13.91
C GLY A 32 27.89 12.28 15.05
N ARG A 33 28.28 13.52 14.74
CA ARG A 33 28.51 14.60 15.72
C ARG A 33 27.22 15.22 16.28
N THR A 34 26.19 15.30 15.45
CA THR A 34 24.83 15.77 15.81
C THR A 34 23.85 14.66 15.48
N PRO A 35 23.92 13.52 16.20
CA PRO A 35 23.22 12.29 15.81
C PRO A 35 21.71 12.48 15.87
N LEU A 36 20.97 11.68 15.09
CA LEU A 36 19.54 11.49 15.34
C LEU A 36 19.33 11.00 16.77
N GLU A 37 18.42 11.64 17.49
CA GLU A 37 17.88 11.13 18.74
C GLU A 37 16.51 10.52 18.49
N VAL A 38 16.29 9.29 18.95
CA VAL A 38 14.96 8.67 19.01
C VAL A 38 14.58 8.58 20.47
N ALA A 39 13.45 9.17 20.85
CA ALA A 39 12.96 9.16 22.22
C ALA A 39 11.60 8.47 22.31
N VAL A 40 11.49 7.51 23.22
CA VAL A 40 10.28 6.73 23.45
C VAL A 40 9.63 7.20 24.75
N ALA A 41 8.34 7.52 24.67
CA ALA A 41 7.47 7.84 25.79
C ALA A 41 6.21 6.96 25.76
N ARG A 42 5.51 6.89 26.88
CA ARG A 42 4.24 6.15 27.02
C ARG A 42 3.12 7.07 27.50
N ALA A 43 1.93 6.89 26.97
CA ALA A 43 0.69 7.52 27.41
C ALA A 43 -0.32 6.45 27.85
N THR A 44 -1.24 6.80 28.75
CA THR A 44 -2.26 5.86 29.25
C THR A 44 -3.44 5.66 28.30
N LYS A 45 -3.55 6.49 27.25
CA LYS A 45 -4.57 6.47 26.21
C LYS A 45 -4.05 7.18 24.96
N SER A 46 -4.77 7.06 23.85
CA SER A 46 -4.47 7.79 22.62
C SER A 46 -4.27 9.30 22.89
N PRO A 47 -3.05 9.83 22.65
CA PRO A 47 -2.76 11.24 22.85
C PRO A 47 -3.23 12.04 21.63
N ASN A 48 -3.65 13.29 21.85
CA ASN A 48 -3.89 14.20 20.72
C ASN A 48 -2.56 14.69 20.12
N ASP A 49 -2.57 15.03 18.84
CA ASP A 49 -1.38 15.47 18.10
C ASP A 49 -0.74 16.73 18.68
N GLY A 50 -1.54 17.63 19.27
CA GLY A 50 -1.06 18.85 19.90
C GLY A 50 -0.17 18.58 21.11
N ASP A 51 -0.54 17.60 21.94
CA ASP A 51 0.20 17.19 23.13
C ASP A 51 1.49 16.46 22.74
N VAL A 52 1.43 15.58 21.73
CA VAL A 52 2.63 14.91 21.18
C VAL A 52 3.61 15.95 20.63
N ARG A 53 3.12 16.92 19.83
CA ARG A 53 3.96 18.00 19.29
C ARG A 53 4.50 18.90 20.40
N ASN A 54 3.74 19.15 21.46
CA ASN A 54 4.22 19.91 22.62
C ASN A 54 5.37 19.18 23.33
N LEU A 55 5.23 17.88 23.58
CA LEU A 55 6.29 17.05 24.17
C LEU A 55 7.54 17.05 23.29
N TRP A 56 7.36 16.88 21.97
CA TRP A 56 8.45 16.93 20.99
C TRP A 56 9.18 18.28 21.05
N LYS A 57 8.46 19.42 20.96
CA LYS A 57 9.04 20.77 20.98
C LYS A 57 9.84 21.00 22.27
N ARG A 58 9.28 20.64 23.43
CA ARG A 58 9.94 20.80 24.73
C ARG A 58 11.21 19.98 24.85
N ARG A 59 11.21 18.76 24.32
CA ARG A 59 12.39 17.88 24.35
C ARG A 59 13.45 18.32 23.36
N LYS A 60 13.04 18.64 22.13
CA LYS A 60 13.93 19.13 21.06
C LYS A 60 14.71 20.36 21.52
N GLY A 61 14.02 21.29 22.18
CA GLY A 61 14.58 22.57 22.61
C GLY A 61 15.32 23.26 21.46
N ASN A 62 16.46 23.87 21.77
CA ASN A 62 17.35 24.49 20.78
C ASN A 62 18.52 23.58 20.37
N THR A 63 18.41 22.27 20.60
CA THR A 63 19.48 21.32 20.27
C THR A 63 19.60 21.22 18.74
N PRO A 64 20.82 21.14 18.15
CA PRO A 64 20.96 20.98 16.70
C PRO A 64 20.59 19.57 16.20
N SER A 65 20.67 18.57 17.06
CA SER A 65 20.38 17.16 16.76
C SER A 65 18.90 16.95 16.41
N PRO A 66 18.55 16.24 15.32
CA PRO A 66 17.17 15.89 15.02
C PRO A 66 16.60 14.96 16.10
N LEU A 67 15.30 15.05 16.33
CA LEU A 67 14.60 14.26 17.34
C LEU A 67 13.40 13.58 16.70
N LEU A 68 13.35 12.25 16.72
CA LEU A 68 12.13 11.48 16.50
C LEU A 68 11.53 11.14 17.86
N LEU A 69 10.31 11.61 18.14
CA LEU A 69 9.56 11.22 19.31
C LEU A 69 8.56 10.12 18.93
N ILE A 70 8.60 9.01 19.67
CA ILE A 70 7.65 7.91 19.57
C ILE A 70 6.88 7.88 20.90
N VAL A 71 5.55 7.97 20.83
CA VAL A 71 4.67 7.87 22.00
C VAL A 71 3.81 6.62 21.86
N LEU A 72 4.05 5.63 22.72
CA LEU A 72 3.28 4.40 22.79
C LEU A 72 2.03 4.59 23.65
N TRP A 73 0.94 3.95 23.29
CA TRP A 73 -0.32 4.00 24.04
C TRP A 73 -1.17 2.75 23.81
N PRO A 74 -1.99 2.33 24.79
CA PRO A 74 -2.83 1.14 24.67
C PRO A 74 -4.10 1.40 23.85
N ASP A 75 -4.43 0.49 22.95
CA ASP A 75 -5.66 0.42 22.16
C ASP A 75 -6.35 -0.94 22.35
N ALA A 76 -7.61 -1.07 21.94
CA ALA A 76 -8.36 -2.33 22.02
C ALA A 76 -7.69 -3.47 21.24
N GLY A 77 -6.97 -3.15 20.15
CA GLY A 77 -6.24 -4.10 19.31
C GLY A 77 -4.78 -4.33 19.70
N GLY A 78 -4.30 -3.76 20.82
CA GLY A 78 -2.90 -3.84 21.24
C GLY A 78 -2.27 -2.46 21.41
N GLU A 79 -0.94 -2.41 21.53
CA GLU A 79 -0.22 -1.14 21.65
C GLU A 79 -0.13 -0.42 20.29
N ARG A 80 -0.24 0.91 20.31
CA ARG A 80 -0.15 1.80 19.15
C ARG A 80 0.90 2.87 19.38
N ALA A 81 1.40 3.45 18.29
CA ALA A 81 2.39 4.53 18.33
C ALA A 81 1.87 5.82 17.67
N SER A 82 2.20 6.96 18.29
CA SER A 82 2.14 8.28 17.66
C SER A 82 3.56 8.83 17.50
N VAL A 83 3.91 9.23 16.28
CA VAL A 83 5.30 9.58 15.92
C VAL A 83 5.39 11.03 15.47
N CYS A 84 6.39 11.76 15.94
CA CYS A 84 6.59 13.19 15.63
C CYS A 84 8.06 13.54 15.41
N GLY A 85 8.34 14.41 14.44
CA GLY A 85 9.70 14.75 14.01
C GLY A 85 10.06 14.06 12.68
N PRO A 86 11.36 14.04 12.27
CA PRO A 86 12.54 14.33 13.09
C PRO A 86 12.90 15.82 13.24
N SER A 87 12.21 16.71 12.52
CA SER A 87 12.59 18.12 12.35
C SER A 87 11.44 18.99 11.87
N GLY A 88 11.60 20.31 11.98
CA GLY A 88 10.62 21.31 11.55
C GLY A 88 10.09 22.12 12.73
N ASP A 89 9.53 23.30 12.45
CA ASP A 89 8.91 24.14 13.49
C ASP A 89 7.55 23.60 13.92
N GLU A 90 6.84 22.96 12.99
CA GLU A 90 5.59 22.24 13.22
C GLU A 90 5.62 20.87 12.51
N PRO A 91 6.36 19.89 13.06
CA PRO A 91 6.44 18.59 12.44
C PRO A 91 5.06 17.89 12.41
N PRO A 92 4.78 17.09 11.37
CA PRO A 92 3.60 16.23 11.34
C PRO A 92 3.63 15.24 12.50
N VAL A 93 2.43 14.82 12.92
CA VAL A 93 2.26 13.71 13.86
C VAL A 93 1.59 12.59 13.08
N TYR A 94 2.24 11.44 13.03
CA TYR A 94 1.70 10.23 12.44
C TYR A 94 1.13 9.36 13.56
N ALA A 95 -0.19 9.44 13.75
CA ALA A 95 -0.90 8.73 14.80
C ALA A 95 -1.28 7.30 14.39
N ASN A 96 -1.63 6.47 15.38
CA ASN A 96 -2.18 5.13 15.20
C ASN A 96 -1.30 4.18 14.34
N ARG A 97 0.01 4.23 14.54
CA ARG A 97 0.99 3.38 13.85
C ARG A 97 1.23 2.07 14.60
N ASP A 98 1.66 1.05 13.87
CA ASP A 98 2.19 -0.21 14.42
C ASP A 98 3.54 0.05 15.10
N PRO A 99 3.70 -0.20 16.42
CA PRO A 99 4.95 0.08 17.12
C PRO A 99 6.17 -0.63 16.50
N ASP A 100 6.03 -1.91 16.15
CA ASP A 100 7.13 -2.69 15.59
C ASP A 100 7.60 -2.13 14.23
N GLN A 101 6.67 -1.70 13.37
CA GLN A 101 6.97 -1.01 12.12
C GLN A 101 7.77 0.27 12.37
N ILE A 102 7.32 1.10 13.32
CA ILE A 102 8.01 2.35 13.66
C ILE A 102 9.40 2.08 14.23
N PHE A 103 9.56 1.06 15.07
CA PHE A 103 10.86 0.68 15.60
C PHE A 103 11.81 0.19 14.52
N ARG A 104 11.35 -0.58 13.52
CA ARG A 104 12.16 -0.95 12.35
C ARG A 104 12.63 0.29 11.57
N VAL A 105 11.72 1.20 11.25
CA VAL A 105 12.05 2.46 10.53
C VAL A 105 13.03 3.32 11.33
N ALA A 106 12.80 3.47 12.63
CA ALA A 106 13.68 4.23 13.52
C ALA A 106 15.05 3.55 13.65
N SER A 107 15.12 2.22 13.69
CA SER A 107 16.39 1.48 13.73
C SER A 107 17.23 1.72 12.47
N LEU A 108 16.61 1.68 11.29
CA LEU A 108 17.29 2.02 10.04
C LEU A 108 17.88 3.43 10.10
N ALA A 109 17.07 4.42 10.50
CA ALA A 109 17.53 5.80 10.61
C ALA A 109 18.64 5.97 11.67
N LEU A 110 18.59 5.21 12.76
CA LEU A 110 19.63 5.21 13.79
C LEU A 110 20.94 4.55 13.35
N ASP A 111 20.92 3.71 12.30
CA ASP A 111 22.09 3.05 11.72
C ASP A 111 22.79 3.85 10.64
N GLU A 112 22.13 4.89 10.14
CA GLU A 112 22.72 5.80 9.17
C GLU A 112 23.97 6.51 9.69
N THR A 113 24.87 6.82 8.75
CA THR A 113 26.20 7.36 9.04
C THR A 113 26.15 8.77 9.66
N ASP A 114 25.14 9.55 9.29
CA ASP A 114 24.90 10.89 9.79
C ASP A 114 23.40 11.24 9.83
N HIS A 115 23.12 12.40 10.41
CA HIS A 115 21.76 12.89 10.62
C HIS A 115 21.04 13.33 9.34
N HIS A 116 21.74 13.66 8.25
CA HIS A 116 21.10 13.97 6.96
C HIS A 116 20.61 12.69 6.29
N ALA A 117 21.42 11.63 6.32
CA ALA A 117 21.00 10.31 5.87
C ALA A 117 19.83 9.76 6.71
N ALA A 118 19.94 9.85 8.04
CA ALA A 118 18.86 9.46 8.95
C ALA A 118 17.54 10.20 8.66
N ARG A 119 17.60 11.51 8.40
CA ARG A 119 16.41 12.31 8.05
C ARG A 119 15.81 11.87 6.72
N ARG A 120 16.62 11.61 5.68
CA ARG A 120 16.11 11.11 4.40
C ARG A 120 15.35 9.79 4.54
N VAL A 121 15.83 8.89 5.40
CA VAL A 121 15.12 7.63 5.74
C VAL A 121 13.78 7.93 6.39
N LEU A 122 13.74 8.76 7.42
CA LEU A 122 12.50 9.09 8.14
C LEU A 122 11.48 9.85 7.26
N ASP A 123 11.93 10.86 6.53
CA ASP A 123 11.09 11.64 5.61
C ASP A 123 10.55 10.77 4.47
N GLY A 124 11.30 9.74 4.06
CA GLY A 124 10.86 8.75 3.08
C GLY A 124 9.81 7.80 3.63
N TYR A 125 9.94 7.34 4.87
CA TYR A 125 9.12 6.25 5.42
C TYR A 125 7.92 6.68 6.26
N LEU A 126 8.06 7.67 7.14
CA LEU A 126 7.00 8.05 8.08
C LEU A 126 5.67 8.49 7.43
N PRO A 127 5.69 9.20 6.28
CA PRO A 127 4.45 9.55 5.58
C PRO A 127 3.71 8.36 4.94
N GLN A 128 4.36 7.20 4.82
CA GLN A 128 3.80 6.05 4.12
C GLN A 128 3.07 5.11 5.07
N ASP A 129 2.01 4.50 4.54
CA ASP A 129 1.17 3.53 5.23
C ASP A 129 1.28 2.17 4.55
N GLY A 130 1.41 1.12 5.36
CA GLY A 130 1.52 -0.26 4.89
C GLY A 130 2.84 -0.56 4.16
N GLY A 131 3.12 -1.84 3.98
CA GLY A 131 4.35 -2.33 3.37
C GLY A 131 4.13 -3.13 2.10
N VAL A 132 2.91 -3.17 1.56
CA VAL A 132 2.53 -4.01 0.41
C VAL A 132 1.96 -3.14 -0.70
N ARG A 133 2.52 -3.26 -1.90
CA ARG A 133 2.06 -2.57 -3.10
C ARG A 133 1.73 -3.60 -4.17
N ASN A 134 0.45 -3.71 -4.51
CA ASN A 134 -0.02 -4.57 -5.58
C ASN A 134 -0.21 -3.74 -6.86
N HIS A 135 0.65 -3.93 -7.85
CA HIS A 135 0.55 -3.31 -9.16
C HIS A 135 -0.15 -4.28 -10.13
N SER A 136 -1.43 -4.54 -9.88
CA SER A 136 -2.31 -5.37 -10.72
C SER A 136 -1.84 -6.81 -10.96
N LEU A 137 -0.95 -7.35 -10.11
CA LEU A 137 -0.56 -8.75 -10.20
C LEU A 137 -1.62 -9.67 -9.61
N PHE A 138 -2.21 -9.26 -8.48
CA PHE A 138 -3.29 -9.95 -7.81
C PHE A 138 -4.59 -9.12 -7.79
N ALA A 139 -5.73 -9.76 -7.52
CA ALA A 139 -6.95 -9.04 -7.18
C ALA A 139 -6.78 -8.43 -5.78
N SER A 140 -6.89 -7.10 -5.66
CA SER A 140 -6.66 -6.41 -4.38
C SER A 140 -7.57 -6.91 -3.24
N HIS A 141 -8.84 -7.22 -3.54
CA HIS A 141 -9.75 -7.82 -2.56
C HIS A 141 -9.24 -9.18 -2.06
N HIS A 142 -8.74 -10.03 -2.96
CA HIS A 142 -8.16 -11.31 -2.55
C HIS A 142 -6.90 -11.12 -1.70
N LEU A 143 -5.99 -10.26 -2.19
CA LEU A 143 -4.71 -10.02 -1.53
C LEU A 143 -4.90 -9.42 -0.14
N PHE A 144 -5.72 -8.37 0.02
CA PHE A 144 -5.80 -7.60 1.25
C PHE A 144 -6.96 -7.99 2.18
N GLU A 145 -8.03 -8.60 1.67
CA GLU A 145 -9.20 -8.93 2.49
C GLU A 145 -9.37 -10.44 2.70
N ARG A 146 -8.96 -11.30 1.75
CA ARG A 146 -9.11 -12.76 1.91
C ARG A 146 -7.89 -13.43 2.53
N ILE A 147 -6.68 -13.08 2.12
CA ILE A 147 -5.45 -13.70 2.66
C ILE A 147 -5.31 -13.53 4.17
N PRO A 148 -5.56 -12.33 4.76
CA PRO A 148 -5.48 -12.18 6.21
C PRO A 148 -6.49 -13.01 7.01
N LEU A 149 -7.51 -13.57 6.36
CA LEU A 149 -8.51 -14.45 6.99
C LEU A 149 -8.11 -15.94 6.99
N ARG A 150 -6.95 -16.30 6.41
CA ARG A 150 -6.47 -17.68 6.42
C ARG A 150 -6.17 -18.15 7.84
N ALA A 151 -6.41 -19.44 8.10
CA ALA A 151 -6.14 -20.03 9.41
C ALA A 151 -4.65 -20.00 9.80
N ASP A 152 -3.75 -20.11 8.82
CA ASP A 152 -2.29 -20.11 9.00
C ASP A 152 -1.67 -18.70 9.00
N TRP A 153 -2.47 -17.64 8.78
CA TRP A 153 -1.95 -16.28 8.57
C TRP A 153 -1.11 -15.78 9.76
N SER A 154 -1.60 -16.01 10.99
CA SER A 154 -0.89 -15.54 12.19
C SER A 154 0.48 -16.22 12.39
N ASP A 155 0.62 -17.47 11.99
CA ASP A 155 1.89 -18.21 12.05
C ASP A 155 2.84 -17.76 10.94
N LEU A 156 2.31 -17.51 9.73
CA LEU A 156 3.06 -16.90 8.63
C LEU A 156 3.61 -15.52 9.02
N CYS A 157 2.79 -14.68 9.64
CA CYS A 157 3.23 -13.37 10.14
C CYS A 157 4.36 -13.52 11.15
N ARG A 158 4.16 -14.33 12.20
CA ARG A 158 5.15 -14.51 13.27
C ARG A 158 6.49 -14.99 12.74
N SER A 159 6.49 -16.00 11.87
CA SER A 159 7.71 -16.55 11.27
C SER A 159 8.36 -15.63 10.23
N SER A 160 7.63 -14.66 9.68
CA SER A 160 8.16 -13.70 8.70
C SER A 160 8.83 -12.48 9.35
N VAL A 161 8.43 -12.10 10.57
CA VAL A 161 9.01 -10.95 11.28
C VAL A 161 10.53 -11.06 11.39
N GLU A 162 11.05 -12.26 11.70
CA GLU A 162 12.48 -12.52 11.84
C GLU A 162 13.27 -12.35 10.52
N LEU A 163 12.59 -12.38 9.37
CA LEU A 163 13.21 -12.20 8.06
C LEU A 163 13.22 -10.73 7.61
N LEU A 164 12.41 -9.86 8.21
CA LEU A 164 12.31 -8.45 7.84
C LEU A 164 13.62 -7.63 7.94
N PRO A 165 14.60 -7.98 8.80
CA PRO A 165 15.91 -7.32 8.80
C PRO A 165 16.84 -7.75 7.66
N LEU A 166 16.63 -8.92 7.04
CA LEU A 166 17.55 -9.50 6.06
C LEU A 166 17.44 -8.80 4.71
N ARG A 167 18.52 -8.78 3.92
CA ARG A 167 18.55 -8.13 2.60
C ARG A 167 19.25 -8.99 1.55
N ARG A 168 18.96 -8.71 0.28
CA ARG A 168 19.63 -9.28 -0.91
C ARG A 168 19.71 -10.82 -0.83
N GLN A 169 20.92 -11.38 -0.96
CA GLN A 169 21.16 -12.82 -1.00
C GLN A 169 20.76 -13.52 0.31
N GLU A 170 21.11 -12.94 1.46
CA GLU A 170 20.79 -13.49 2.78
C GLU A 170 19.27 -13.67 2.95
N LEU A 171 18.48 -12.69 2.49
CA LEU A 171 17.02 -12.77 2.54
C LEU A 171 16.47 -13.92 1.69
N VAL A 172 16.93 -14.07 0.43
CA VAL A 172 16.40 -15.12 -0.45
C VAL A 172 16.85 -16.51 0.00
N GLU A 173 18.04 -16.65 0.58
CA GLU A 173 18.48 -17.90 1.21
C GLU A 173 17.62 -18.26 2.43
N ALA A 174 17.33 -17.28 3.30
CA ALA A 174 16.44 -17.48 4.46
C ALA A 174 14.97 -17.75 4.07
N LEU A 175 14.56 -17.32 2.87
CA LEU A 175 13.29 -17.68 2.25
C LEU A 175 13.27 -19.10 1.65
N GLY A 176 14.39 -19.82 1.72
CA GLY A 176 14.52 -21.24 1.37
C GLY A 176 15.10 -21.51 -0.01
N PHE A 177 15.59 -20.50 -0.73
CA PHE A 177 16.19 -20.72 -2.04
C PHE A 177 17.64 -21.19 -1.94
N THR A 178 18.04 -22.07 -2.86
CA THR A 178 19.44 -22.22 -3.23
C THR A 178 19.78 -21.19 -4.31
N VAL A 179 20.86 -20.44 -4.11
CA VAL A 179 21.29 -19.39 -5.04
C VAL A 179 22.41 -19.88 -5.96
N GLU A 180 22.31 -19.54 -7.25
CA GLU A 180 23.33 -19.86 -8.25
C GLU A 180 23.62 -18.60 -9.10
N PRO A 181 24.86 -18.09 -9.14
CA PRO A 181 25.22 -16.94 -9.96
C PRO A 181 24.99 -17.20 -11.46
N SER A 182 24.37 -16.26 -12.16
CA SER A 182 24.10 -16.36 -13.60
C SER A 182 24.27 -15.01 -14.31
N GLY A 183 25.54 -14.66 -14.59
CA GLY A 183 25.89 -13.42 -15.26
C GLY A 183 25.53 -12.20 -14.42
N GLN A 184 24.60 -11.37 -14.91
CA GLN A 184 24.15 -10.15 -14.22
C GLN A 184 23.02 -10.39 -13.19
N ALA A 185 22.53 -11.63 -13.10
CA ALA A 185 21.47 -12.07 -12.21
C ALA A 185 21.91 -13.26 -11.35
N THR A 186 21.02 -13.67 -10.43
CA THR A 186 21.15 -14.89 -9.65
C THR A 186 19.95 -15.79 -9.89
N LEU A 187 20.16 -17.07 -10.15
CA LEU A 187 19.09 -18.06 -10.22
C LEU A 187 18.74 -18.52 -8.81
N LEU A 188 17.44 -18.50 -8.52
CA LEU A 188 16.87 -18.98 -7.27
C LEU A 188 16.22 -20.34 -7.53
N ARG A 189 16.76 -21.38 -6.88
CA ARG A 189 16.28 -22.75 -7.02
C ARG A 189 15.49 -23.21 -5.80
N ALA A 190 14.41 -23.93 -6.08
CA ALA A 190 13.64 -24.70 -5.10
C ALA A 190 13.60 -26.16 -5.58
N ASP A 191 13.96 -27.11 -4.72
CA ASP A 191 14.07 -28.54 -5.04
C ASP A 191 14.88 -28.84 -6.32
N GLY A 192 15.97 -28.10 -6.51
CA GLY A 192 16.86 -28.21 -7.67
C GLY A 192 16.36 -27.54 -8.96
N GLN A 193 15.09 -27.11 -9.03
CA GLN A 193 14.55 -26.41 -10.18
C GLN A 193 14.70 -24.89 -10.07
N ALA A 194 15.07 -24.22 -11.15
CA ALA A 194 15.10 -22.76 -11.20
C ALA A 194 13.68 -22.20 -11.21
N ARG A 195 13.29 -21.49 -10.14
CA ARG A 195 11.94 -20.94 -9.97
C ARG A 195 11.90 -19.43 -10.15
N ALA A 196 12.95 -18.72 -9.77
CA ALA A 196 13.02 -17.28 -9.98
C ALA A 196 14.40 -16.82 -10.45
N MET A 197 14.42 -15.74 -11.21
CA MET A 197 15.62 -14.98 -11.51
C MET A 197 15.65 -13.74 -10.62
N ALA A 198 16.67 -13.62 -9.77
CA ALA A 198 16.86 -12.50 -8.87
C ALA A 198 17.80 -11.43 -9.45
N LEU A 199 17.38 -10.16 -9.36
CA LEU A 199 18.22 -9.00 -9.55
C LEU A 199 18.44 -8.29 -8.21
N PHE A 200 19.70 -8.24 -7.78
CA PHE A 200 20.10 -7.44 -6.61
C PHE A 200 20.61 -6.08 -7.08
N LEU A 201 19.69 -5.10 -7.15
CA LEU A 201 19.99 -3.74 -7.56
C LEU A 201 20.59 -2.94 -6.40
N ASP A 202 21.50 -2.03 -6.73
CA ASP A 202 22.02 -1.04 -5.80
C ASP A 202 21.04 0.13 -5.66
N ASP A 203 21.14 0.90 -4.58
CA ASP A 203 20.16 1.97 -4.27
C ASP A 203 20.10 3.08 -5.33
N SER A 204 21.16 3.26 -6.12
CA SER A 204 21.20 4.21 -7.23
C SER A 204 20.53 3.71 -8.51
N GLU A 205 20.32 2.40 -8.65
CA GLU A 205 19.72 1.80 -9.84
C GLU A 205 18.19 1.90 -9.79
N ASN A 206 17.56 2.24 -10.91
CA ASN A 206 16.11 2.27 -11.02
C ASN A 206 15.63 1.05 -11.84
N PRO A 207 14.75 0.18 -11.28
CA PRO A 207 14.26 -1.01 -11.96
C PRO A 207 13.53 -0.72 -13.29
N GLU A 208 13.01 0.50 -13.45
CA GLU A 208 12.24 0.94 -14.62
C GLU A 208 13.02 1.91 -15.53
N ALA A 209 14.26 2.27 -15.20
CA ALA A 209 15.07 3.13 -16.04
C ALA A 209 16.03 2.32 -16.90
N VAL A 210 16.26 2.78 -18.12
CA VAL A 210 17.27 2.21 -19.02
C VAL A 210 18.64 2.32 -18.38
N SER A 211 19.43 1.25 -18.45
CA SER A 211 20.78 1.22 -17.91
C SER A 211 21.78 0.60 -18.88
N THR A 212 23.05 0.99 -18.75
CA THR A 212 24.15 0.38 -19.49
C THR A 212 24.45 -1.03 -19.02
N ARG A 213 24.31 -1.30 -17.70
CA ARG A 213 24.48 -2.65 -17.12
C ARG A 213 23.62 -3.68 -17.86
N PHE A 214 22.35 -3.35 -18.10
CA PHE A 214 21.39 -4.24 -18.76
C PHE A 214 21.25 -3.97 -20.27
N ASN A 215 22.35 -3.63 -20.95
CA ASN A 215 22.43 -3.49 -22.41
C ASN A 215 21.42 -2.51 -23.03
N GLY A 216 21.15 -1.38 -22.37
CA GLY A 216 20.19 -0.38 -22.86
C GLY A 216 18.73 -0.76 -22.61
N MET A 217 18.45 -1.81 -21.85
CA MET A 217 17.13 -2.15 -21.33
C MET A 217 16.98 -1.67 -19.88
N THR A 218 15.73 -1.67 -19.39
CA THR A 218 15.49 -1.57 -17.95
C THR A 218 15.88 -2.89 -17.27
N PRO A 219 16.35 -2.87 -16.01
CA PRO A 219 16.65 -4.09 -15.26
C PRO A 219 15.52 -5.12 -15.30
N VAL A 220 14.28 -4.68 -15.06
CA VAL A 220 13.09 -5.55 -15.07
C VAL A 220 12.86 -6.16 -16.45
N SER A 221 12.90 -5.35 -17.51
CA SER A 221 12.67 -5.84 -18.88
C SER A 221 13.72 -6.86 -19.31
N TRP A 222 14.98 -6.61 -18.94
CA TRP A 222 16.08 -7.53 -19.22
C TRP A 222 15.89 -8.87 -18.48
N ALA A 223 15.55 -8.83 -17.19
CA ALA A 223 15.35 -10.05 -16.42
C ALA A 223 14.13 -10.86 -16.89
N ILE A 224 13.03 -10.19 -17.24
CA ILE A 224 11.84 -10.87 -17.80
C ILE A 224 12.19 -11.55 -19.13
N ALA A 225 12.91 -10.87 -20.02
CA ALA A 225 13.33 -11.45 -21.29
C ALA A 225 14.23 -12.68 -21.08
N ARG A 226 15.18 -12.60 -20.15
CA ARG A 226 16.09 -13.71 -19.84
C ARG A 226 15.35 -14.88 -19.17
N ALA A 227 14.53 -14.61 -18.16
CA ALA A 227 13.71 -15.62 -17.49
C ALA A 227 12.76 -16.32 -18.47
N THR A 228 12.17 -15.59 -19.42
CA THR A 228 11.32 -16.16 -20.46
C THR A 228 12.11 -17.11 -21.37
N SER A 229 13.29 -16.70 -21.83
CA SER A 229 14.18 -17.53 -22.66
C SER A 229 14.61 -18.82 -21.96
N ASP A 230 14.86 -18.73 -20.65
CA ASP A 230 15.36 -19.85 -19.84
C ASP A 230 14.20 -20.66 -19.18
N ASN A 231 12.93 -20.35 -19.52
CA ASN A 231 11.71 -20.95 -18.97
C ASN A 231 11.61 -20.90 -17.44
N ILE A 232 12.09 -19.81 -16.84
CA ILE A 232 12.00 -19.53 -15.40
C ILE A 232 10.72 -18.71 -15.16
N PRO A 233 9.82 -19.13 -14.25
CA PRO A 233 8.49 -18.55 -14.15
C PRO A 233 8.43 -17.15 -13.53
N TYR A 234 9.36 -16.79 -12.65
CA TYR A 234 9.32 -15.51 -11.92
C TYR A 234 10.62 -14.72 -12.02
N VAL A 235 10.49 -13.41 -11.82
CA VAL A 235 11.62 -12.49 -11.63
C VAL A 235 11.44 -11.80 -10.28
N ILE A 236 12.46 -11.88 -9.43
CA ILE A 236 12.51 -11.15 -8.16
C ILE A 236 13.51 -10.00 -8.30
N VAL A 237 13.15 -8.81 -7.86
CA VAL A 237 14.03 -7.64 -7.87
C VAL A 237 14.11 -7.11 -6.45
N THR A 238 15.33 -6.94 -5.95
CA THR A 238 15.57 -6.26 -4.67
C THR A 238 16.27 -4.93 -4.93
N ARG A 239 15.84 -3.87 -4.24
CA ARG A 239 16.56 -2.59 -4.21
C ARG A 239 16.41 -1.99 -2.82
N GLY A 240 17.51 -1.88 -2.09
CA GLY A 240 17.49 -1.51 -0.67
C GLY A 240 16.49 -2.38 0.09
N ASP A 241 15.46 -1.74 0.62
CA ASP A 241 14.39 -2.33 1.42
C ASP A 241 13.19 -2.87 0.63
N GLN A 242 13.19 -2.68 -0.70
CA GLN A 242 12.12 -3.11 -1.58
C GLN A 242 12.40 -4.51 -2.13
N LEU A 243 11.39 -5.37 -2.08
CA LEU A 243 11.39 -6.71 -2.63
C LEU A 243 10.19 -6.86 -3.56
N ARG A 244 10.44 -7.00 -4.86
CA ARG A 244 9.40 -7.04 -5.91
C ARG A 244 9.43 -8.37 -6.64
N ILE A 245 8.27 -8.91 -6.99
CA ILE A 245 8.14 -10.11 -7.84
C ILE A 245 7.25 -9.83 -9.06
N HIS A 246 7.71 -10.33 -10.21
CA HIS A 246 7.03 -10.33 -11.49
C HIS A 246 6.84 -11.76 -11.99
N THR A 247 5.82 -11.99 -12.82
CA THR A 247 5.69 -13.19 -13.65
C THR A 247 6.47 -13.00 -14.95
N ALA A 248 7.31 -13.96 -15.31
CA ALA A 248 7.99 -14.00 -16.60
C ALA A 248 7.08 -14.59 -17.69
N LYS A 249 6.29 -15.60 -17.32
CA LYS A 249 5.26 -16.16 -18.21
C LYS A 249 4.09 -15.20 -18.33
N ARG A 250 4.03 -14.47 -19.46
CA ARG A 250 2.85 -13.69 -19.84
C ARG A 250 1.79 -14.62 -20.41
N GLU A 251 0.64 -14.66 -19.75
CA GLU A 251 -0.60 -15.07 -20.42
C GLU A 251 -1.20 -13.88 -21.19
N ALA A 252 -1.96 -14.15 -22.25
CA ALA A 252 -2.54 -13.12 -23.11
C ALA A 252 -3.43 -12.10 -22.37
N SER A 253 -3.96 -12.46 -21.20
CA SER A 253 -4.79 -11.61 -20.33
C SER A 253 -4.00 -10.76 -19.33
N GLN A 254 -2.70 -11.01 -19.13
CA GLN A 254 -1.88 -10.26 -18.18
C GLN A 254 -1.37 -8.95 -18.80
N ARG A 255 -1.64 -7.83 -18.11
CA ARG A 255 -1.12 -6.51 -18.49
C ARG A 255 0.41 -6.51 -18.40
N SER A 256 1.07 -5.81 -19.30
CA SER A 256 2.52 -5.60 -19.23
C SER A 256 2.89 -4.81 -17.97
N GLY A 257 3.87 -5.30 -17.20
CA GLY A 257 4.43 -4.57 -16.06
C GLY A 257 3.71 -4.80 -14.73
N THR A 258 2.94 -5.88 -14.57
CA THR A 258 2.35 -6.23 -13.27
C THR A 258 3.41 -6.71 -12.29
N TYR A 259 3.20 -6.39 -11.01
CA TYR A 259 4.05 -6.87 -9.90
C TYR A 259 3.33 -6.76 -8.56
N VAL A 260 3.88 -7.45 -7.55
CA VAL A 260 3.69 -7.07 -6.15
C VAL A 260 5.04 -6.70 -5.56
N GLU A 261 5.07 -5.68 -4.73
CA GLU A 261 6.25 -5.18 -4.05
C GLU A 261 5.99 -5.11 -2.55
N LEU A 262 6.96 -5.57 -1.78
CA LEU A 262 7.03 -5.37 -0.35
C LEU A 262 8.08 -4.31 -0.05
N ASN A 263 7.74 -3.38 0.84
CA ASN A 263 8.70 -2.53 1.51
C ASN A 263 8.88 -3.07 2.94
N LEU A 264 9.98 -3.78 3.18
CA LEU A 264 10.13 -4.61 4.38
C LEU A 264 10.04 -3.82 5.71
N PRO A 265 10.63 -2.61 5.84
CA PRO A 265 10.51 -1.79 7.04
C PRO A 265 9.07 -1.31 7.30
N LEU A 266 8.30 -1.10 6.23
CA LEU A 266 6.91 -0.65 6.31
C LEU A 266 5.89 -1.78 6.49
N LEU A 267 6.29 -3.05 6.44
CA LEU A 267 5.37 -4.13 6.79
C LEU A 267 5.00 -4.02 8.28
N THR A 268 3.71 -4.13 8.59
CA THR A 268 3.26 -4.28 9.99
C THR A 268 3.49 -5.71 10.45
N THR A 269 3.49 -5.96 11.77
CA THR A 269 3.56 -7.33 12.28
C THR A 269 2.39 -8.20 11.79
N SER A 270 1.21 -7.61 11.58
CA SER A 270 0.04 -8.30 11.01
C SER A 270 0.10 -8.53 9.49
N ASP A 271 0.98 -7.84 8.78
CA ASP A 271 1.18 -7.98 7.33
C ASP A 271 2.46 -8.74 6.97
N ALA A 272 3.33 -9.03 7.94
CA ALA A 272 4.62 -9.66 7.70
C ALA A 272 4.50 -10.99 6.93
N GLY A 273 3.37 -11.70 7.07
CA GLY A 273 3.10 -12.97 6.40
C GLY A 273 3.15 -12.92 4.87
N TYR A 274 2.94 -11.74 4.26
CA TYR A 274 3.08 -11.57 2.81
C TYR A 274 4.49 -11.90 2.32
N LEU A 275 5.53 -11.69 3.15
CA LEU A 275 6.91 -11.99 2.78
C LEU A 275 7.07 -13.47 2.46
N ARG A 276 6.75 -14.37 3.39
CA ARG A 276 6.85 -15.82 3.13
C ARG A 276 5.82 -16.31 2.12
N LEU A 277 4.60 -15.79 2.19
CA LEU A 277 3.51 -16.23 1.31
C LEU A 277 3.79 -15.94 -0.17
N LEU A 278 4.50 -14.85 -0.49
CA LEU A 278 4.72 -14.41 -1.86
C LEU A 278 6.14 -14.64 -2.37
N PHE A 279 7.14 -14.79 -1.48
CA PHE A 279 8.55 -14.82 -1.87
C PHE A 279 9.33 -16.04 -1.37
N SER A 280 8.71 -17.04 -0.73
CA SER A 280 9.44 -18.25 -0.31
C SER A 280 9.75 -19.23 -1.45
N ALA A 281 10.75 -20.08 -1.25
CA ALA A 281 11.01 -21.19 -2.17
C ALA A 281 9.82 -22.14 -2.27
N GLU A 282 9.15 -22.40 -1.15
CA GLU A 282 7.98 -23.26 -1.08
C GLU A 282 6.79 -22.70 -1.88
N THR A 283 6.46 -21.42 -1.72
CA THR A 283 5.32 -20.80 -2.42
C THR A 283 5.54 -20.70 -3.93
N LEU A 284 6.79 -20.53 -4.36
CA LEU A 284 7.15 -20.41 -5.78
C LEU A 284 7.38 -21.76 -6.47
N ARG A 285 7.15 -22.90 -5.82
CA ARG A 285 7.15 -24.23 -6.47
C ARG A 285 6.07 -24.32 -7.55
N ASP A 286 6.18 -25.32 -8.41
CA ASP A 286 5.17 -25.58 -9.43
C ASP A 286 3.82 -25.92 -8.80
N GLY A 287 2.77 -25.16 -9.10
CA GLY A 287 1.47 -25.33 -8.45
C GLY A 287 1.45 -24.95 -6.96
N GLY A 288 2.46 -24.20 -6.52
CA GLY A 288 2.58 -23.66 -5.17
C GLY A 288 1.52 -22.60 -4.86
N GLU A 289 1.57 -22.06 -3.65
CA GLU A 289 0.60 -21.07 -3.18
C GLU A 289 0.56 -19.81 -4.04
N PHE A 290 1.69 -19.36 -4.58
CA PHE A 290 1.73 -18.20 -5.47
C PHE A 290 0.88 -18.42 -6.73
N ASP A 291 1.00 -19.59 -7.36
CA ASP A 291 0.20 -19.96 -8.54
C ASP A 291 -1.28 -20.06 -8.20
N ARG A 292 -1.64 -20.57 -7.03
CA ARG A 292 -3.04 -20.64 -6.56
C ARG A 292 -3.64 -19.26 -6.35
N ILE A 293 -2.94 -18.37 -5.66
CA ILE A 293 -3.38 -16.97 -5.45
C ILE A 293 -3.53 -16.24 -6.80
N LEU A 294 -2.60 -16.49 -7.73
CA LEU A 294 -2.65 -15.93 -9.07
C LEU A 294 -3.84 -16.49 -9.89
N ALA A 295 -4.16 -17.78 -9.74
CA ALA A 295 -5.33 -18.39 -10.38
C ALA A 295 -6.65 -17.82 -9.83
N GLU A 296 -6.80 -17.68 -8.51
CA GLU A 296 -7.98 -17.07 -7.89
C GLU A 296 -8.19 -15.62 -8.33
N THR A 297 -7.11 -14.90 -8.63
CA THR A 297 -7.18 -13.54 -9.21
C THR A 297 -7.87 -13.55 -10.58
N LYS A 298 -7.60 -14.56 -11.42
CA LYS A 298 -8.22 -14.67 -12.75
C LYS A 298 -9.70 -14.97 -12.63
N ASP A 299 -10.06 -15.93 -11.78
CA ASP A 299 -11.45 -16.30 -11.53
C ASP A 299 -12.24 -15.10 -10.96
N PHE A 300 -11.62 -14.36 -10.05
CA PHE A 300 -12.21 -13.12 -9.53
C PHE A 300 -12.37 -12.05 -10.61
N ALA A 301 -11.37 -11.84 -11.47
CA ALA A 301 -11.45 -10.85 -12.55
C ALA A 301 -12.53 -11.18 -13.58
N LEU A 302 -12.66 -12.46 -13.96
CA LEU A 302 -13.73 -12.94 -14.84
C LEU A 302 -15.10 -12.75 -14.17
N GLY A 303 -15.25 -13.21 -12.93
CA GLY A 303 -16.49 -13.06 -12.18
C GLY A 303 -16.85 -11.60 -11.90
N LEU A 304 -15.86 -10.72 -11.69
CA LEU A 304 -16.09 -9.28 -11.52
C LEU A 304 -16.56 -8.65 -12.83
N GLY A 305 -15.98 -9.04 -13.96
CA GLY A 305 -16.42 -8.61 -15.29
C GLY A 305 -17.87 -8.98 -15.55
N ASP A 306 -18.25 -10.23 -15.27
CA ASP A 306 -19.63 -10.71 -15.42
C ASP A 306 -20.60 -9.99 -14.47
N ARG A 307 -20.23 -9.83 -13.19
CA ARG A 307 -21.05 -9.07 -12.23
C ARG A 307 -21.21 -7.61 -12.62
N LEU A 308 -20.15 -6.96 -13.10
CA LEU A 308 -20.21 -5.58 -13.58
C LEU A 308 -21.12 -5.48 -14.80
N ARG A 309 -20.95 -6.38 -15.77
CA ARG A 309 -21.80 -6.45 -16.97
C ARG A 309 -23.27 -6.62 -16.58
N ASN A 310 -23.60 -7.60 -15.76
CA ASN A 310 -24.96 -7.85 -15.32
C ASN A 310 -25.52 -6.65 -14.55
N ARG A 311 -24.73 -6.04 -13.65
CA ARG A 311 -25.18 -4.84 -12.91
C ARG A 311 -25.42 -3.64 -13.84
N VAL A 312 -24.62 -3.47 -14.88
CA VAL A 312 -24.82 -2.41 -15.88
C VAL A 312 -26.11 -2.66 -16.67
N TYR A 313 -26.30 -3.85 -17.22
CA TYR A 313 -27.47 -4.15 -18.05
C TYR A 313 -28.77 -4.31 -17.27
N ASP A 314 -28.73 -4.93 -16.09
CA ASP A 314 -29.93 -5.28 -15.32
C ASP A 314 -30.35 -4.17 -14.36
N LYS A 315 -29.44 -3.26 -13.97
CA LYS A 315 -29.74 -2.19 -13.01
C LYS A 315 -29.49 -0.79 -13.58
N ALA A 316 -28.26 -0.51 -14.04
CA ALA A 316 -27.90 0.86 -14.42
C ALA A 316 -28.64 1.34 -15.69
N VAL A 317 -28.65 0.53 -16.76
CA VAL A 317 -29.34 0.88 -18.00
C VAL A 317 -30.85 1.10 -17.78
N PRO A 318 -31.59 0.19 -17.10
CA PRO A 318 -32.98 0.42 -16.78
C PRO A 318 -33.24 1.68 -15.94
N ALA A 319 -32.39 1.95 -14.92
CA ALA A 319 -32.54 3.14 -14.09
C ALA A 319 -32.34 4.45 -14.88
N ILE A 320 -31.29 4.50 -15.71
CA ILE A 320 -31.01 5.68 -16.56
C ILE A 320 -32.13 5.86 -17.59
N ALA A 321 -32.54 4.78 -18.27
CA ALA A 321 -33.62 4.83 -19.25
C ALA A 321 -34.94 5.28 -18.62
N GLY A 322 -35.29 4.73 -17.45
CA GLY A 322 -36.49 5.11 -16.71
C GLY A 322 -36.50 6.59 -16.33
N ALA A 323 -35.37 7.12 -15.84
CA ALA A 323 -35.26 8.54 -15.51
C ALA A 323 -35.41 9.45 -16.74
N LEU A 324 -34.84 9.06 -17.88
CA LEU A 324 -34.96 9.82 -19.14
C LEU A 324 -36.39 9.79 -19.70
N ILE A 325 -37.05 8.63 -19.64
CA ILE A 325 -38.46 8.46 -20.04
C ILE A 325 -39.36 9.35 -19.16
N ALA A 326 -39.21 9.26 -17.83
CA ALA A 326 -40.02 10.06 -16.90
C ALA A 326 -39.86 11.56 -17.15
N ARG A 327 -38.63 12.01 -17.44
CA ARG A 327 -38.37 13.41 -17.81
C ARG A 327 -39.00 13.81 -19.14
N HIS A 328 -38.95 12.94 -20.15
CA HIS A 328 -39.55 13.17 -21.47
C HIS A 328 -41.07 13.27 -21.38
N GLU A 329 -41.71 12.35 -20.65
CA GLU A 329 -43.16 12.34 -20.41
C GLU A 329 -43.59 13.56 -19.59
N GLY A 330 -42.85 13.92 -18.54
CA GLY A 330 -43.10 15.12 -17.73
C GLY A 330 -42.99 16.43 -18.52
N ALA A 331 -42.22 16.45 -19.61
CA ALA A 331 -42.13 17.57 -20.54
C ALA A 331 -43.21 17.54 -21.65
N GLY A 332 -44.16 16.60 -21.60
CA GLY A 332 -45.23 16.46 -22.58
C GLY A 332 -44.83 15.71 -23.86
N GLY A 333 -43.69 15.01 -23.85
CA GLY A 333 -43.24 14.20 -24.97
C GLY A 333 -44.05 12.91 -25.15
N ALA A 334 -44.36 12.54 -26.39
CA ALA A 334 -44.98 11.27 -26.71
C ALA A 334 -43.93 10.14 -26.79
N THR A 335 -44.31 8.92 -26.43
CA THR A 335 -43.46 7.71 -26.47
C THR A 335 -43.76 6.90 -27.74
N ASP A 336 -43.40 7.47 -28.89
CA ASP A 336 -43.44 6.82 -30.20
C ASP A 336 -42.11 6.13 -30.57
N SER A 337 -42.06 5.47 -31.73
CA SER A 337 -40.87 4.73 -32.17
C SER A 337 -39.62 5.61 -32.33
N GLU A 338 -39.79 6.85 -32.78
CA GLU A 338 -38.69 7.80 -33.02
C GLU A 338 -38.11 8.35 -31.70
N SER A 339 -39.00 8.72 -30.77
CA SER A 339 -38.62 9.12 -29.42
C SER A 339 -38.00 7.97 -28.62
N LEU A 340 -38.47 6.72 -28.75
CA LEU A 340 -37.85 5.56 -28.11
C LEU A 340 -36.42 5.31 -28.58
N SER A 341 -36.17 5.42 -29.89
CA SER A 341 -34.81 5.34 -30.45
C SER A 341 -33.91 6.45 -29.89
N THR A 342 -34.45 7.66 -29.77
CA THR A 342 -33.75 8.81 -29.19
C THR A 342 -33.41 8.59 -27.71
N LEU A 343 -34.38 8.13 -26.91
CA LEU A 343 -34.21 7.85 -25.49
C LEU A 343 -33.20 6.73 -25.23
N TYR A 344 -33.19 5.69 -26.08
CA TYR A 344 -32.18 4.64 -26.03
C TYR A 344 -30.77 5.20 -26.30
N ASN A 345 -30.61 6.01 -27.35
CA ASN A 345 -29.32 6.64 -27.66
C ASN A 345 -28.85 7.57 -26.52
N GLN A 346 -29.77 8.33 -25.92
CA GLN A 346 -29.47 9.17 -24.76
C GLN A 346 -29.05 8.35 -23.54
N THR A 347 -29.72 7.22 -23.29
CA THR A 347 -29.37 6.28 -22.20
C THR A 347 -27.93 5.79 -22.38
N LEU A 348 -27.58 5.33 -23.59
CA LEU A 348 -26.22 4.89 -23.89
C LEU A 348 -25.22 6.03 -23.76
N LEU A 349 -25.55 7.23 -24.23
CA LEU A 349 -24.67 8.39 -24.13
C LEU A 349 -24.31 8.73 -22.67
N VAL A 350 -25.31 8.71 -21.77
CA VAL A 350 -25.09 8.92 -20.34
C VAL A 350 -24.22 7.80 -19.76
N LEU A 351 -24.55 6.53 -20.05
CA LEU A 351 -23.77 5.39 -19.59
C LEU A 351 -22.30 5.49 -20.01
N PHE A 352 -22.03 5.76 -21.29
CA PHE A 352 -20.67 5.88 -21.79
C PHE A 352 -19.91 7.04 -21.16
N ARG A 353 -20.55 8.19 -20.92
CA ARG A 353 -19.92 9.31 -20.22
C ARG A 353 -19.50 8.94 -18.80
N LEU A 354 -20.35 8.23 -18.06
CA LEU A 354 -20.01 7.71 -16.72
C LEU A 354 -18.82 6.74 -16.78
N LEU A 355 -18.81 5.82 -17.76
CA LEU A 355 -17.71 4.88 -17.94
C LEU A 355 -16.39 5.57 -18.30
N PHE A 356 -16.41 6.56 -19.19
CA PHE A 356 -15.23 7.34 -19.55
C PHE A 356 -14.69 8.14 -18.38
N LEU A 357 -15.58 8.74 -17.58
CA LEU A 357 -15.19 9.47 -16.38
C LEU A 357 -14.54 8.55 -15.35
N ALA A 358 -15.18 7.40 -15.05
CA ALA A 358 -14.62 6.39 -14.14
C ALA A 358 -13.25 5.90 -14.62
N TYR A 359 -13.09 5.66 -15.93
CA TYR A 359 -11.82 5.27 -16.51
C TYR A 359 -10.74 6.35 -16.37
N ALA A 360 -11.09 7.62 -16.62
CA ALA A 360 -10.16 8.74 -16.51
C ALA A 360 -9.70 8.98 -15.07
N GLU A 361 -10.61 8.85 -14.09
CA GLU A 361 -10.29 8.89 -12.66
C GLU A 361 -9.34 7.74 -12.28
N ASP A 362 -9.64 6.50 -12.70
CA ASP A 362 -8.83 5.33 -12.35
C ASP A 362 -7.43 5.34 -13.00
N ARG A 363 -7.30 5.94 -14.19
CA ARG A 363 -6.02 6.11 -14.89
C ARG A 363 -5.21 7.31 -14.40
N GLY A 364 -5.69 8.06 -13.41
CA GLY A 364 -5.02 9.28 -12.93
C GLY A 364 -4.95 10.38 -13.99
N LEU A 365 -5.84 10.36 -14.99
CA LEU A 365 -5.97 11.43 -15.99
C LEU A 365 -6.71 12.65 -15.42
N LEU A 366 -7.40 12.46 -14.29
CA LEU A 366 -8.10 13.49 -13.53
C LEU A 366 -7.46 13.60 -12.13
N PRO A 367 -7.52 14.78 -11.48
CA PRO A 367 -6.75 15.08 -10.27
C PRO A 367 -7.36 14.47 -8.99
N LEU A 368 -7.69 13.18 -9.04
CA LEU A 368 -8.29 12.44 -7.92
C LEU A 368 -7.39 12.45 -6.68
N ASP A 369 -6.08 12.32 -6.88
CA ASP A 369 -5.12 12.17 -5.78
C ASP A 369 -4.45 13.47 -5.35
N SER A 370 -4.47 14.50 -6.19
CA SER A 370 -3.78 15.77 -5.97
C SER A 370 -4.69 16.94 -5.61
N ASN A 371 -6.02 16.78 -5.73
CA ASN A 371 -6.98 17.82 -5.44
C ASN A 371 -8.17 17.27 -4.64
N ASP A 372 -8.24 17.63 -3.37
CA ASP A 372 -9.28 17.13 -2.46
C ASP A 372 -10.68 17.63 -2.81
N LEU A 373 -10.81 18.84 -3.36
CA LEU A 373 -12.10 19.36 -3.83
C LEU A 373 -12.64 18.53 -4.99
N TYR A 374 -11.77 18.18 -5.94
CA TYR A 374 -12.15 17.28 -7.02
C TYR A 374 -12.45 15.87 -6.49
N ARG A 375 -11.65 15.34 -5.56
CA ARG A 375 -11.84 14.00 -4.97
C ARG A 375 -13.22 13.84 -4.35
N GLN A 376 -13.68 14.82 -3.57
CA GLN A 376 -14.99 14.81 -2.92
C GLN A 376 -16.14 14.74 -3.93
N GLN A 377 -15.95 15.35 -5.10
CA GLN A 377 -16.96 15.50 -6.15
C GLN A 377 -16.75 14.56 -7.34
N SER A 378 -15.76 13.66 -7.24
CA SER A 378 -15.46 12.66 -8.26
C SER A 378 -16.54 11.58 -8.29
N LEU A 379 -16.70 10.91 -9.43
CA LEU A 379 -17.62 9.77 -9.54
C LEU A 379 -17.27 8.68 -8.54
N LYS A 380 -15.97 8.41 -8.34
CA LYS A 380 -15.48 7.49 -7.31
C LYS A 380 -15.75 7.97 -5.88
N GLY A 381 -15.70 9.28 -5.64
CA GLY A 381 -16.02 9.91 -4.36
C GLY A 381 -17.50 9.74 -4.02
N LEU A 382 -18.39 10.13 -4.93
CA LEU A 382 -19.84 9.96 -4.79
C LEU A 382 -20.25 8.50 -4.62
N ALA A 383 -19.68 7.59 -5.42
CA ALA A 383 -19.95 6.16 -5.30
C ALA A 383 -19.57 5.59 -3.92
N ARG A 384 -18.47 6.07 -3.32
CA ARG A 384 -18.04 5.68 -1.97
C ARG A 384 -18.99 6.23 -0.91
N GLN A 385 -19.35 7.50 -0.98
CA GLN A 385 -20.30 8.10 -0.03
C GLN A 385 -21.64 7.35 -0.02
N ILE A 386 -22.18 7.03 -1.20
CA ILE A 386 -23.41 6.24 -1.33
C ILE A 386 -23.22 4.83 -0.76
N ALA A 387 -22.08 4.18 -1.02
CA ALA A 387 -21.79 2.86 -0.48
C ALA A 387 -21.68 2.87 1.05
N ASP A 388 -21.05 3.90 1.63
CA ASP A 388 -20.93 4.07 3.07
C ASP A 388 -22.30 4.27 3.72
N LEU A 389 -23.15 5.12 3.14
CA LEU A 389 -24.54 5.30 3.58
C LEU A 389 -25.34 4.00 3.45
N ALA A 390 -25.21 3.28 2.34
CA ALA A 390 -25.89 2.00 2.13
C ALA A 390 -25.42 0.93 3.12
N ASN A 391 -24.15 0.92 3.51
CA ASN A 391 -23.64 0.02 4.54
C ASN A 391 -24.16 0.38 5.93
N GLN A 392 -24.39 1.67 6.20
CA GLN A 392 -24.86 2.16 7.49
C GLN A 392 -26.37 1.97 7.70
N PHE A 393 -27.17 2.22 6.66
CA PHE A 393 -28.64 2.27 6.75
C PHE A 393 -29.33 1.18 5.92
N GLY A 394 -28.63 0.50 5.02
CA GLY A 394 -29.22 -0.36 4.00
C GLY A 394 -29.53 0.42 2.72
N ILE A 395 -29.38 -0.22 1.55
CA ILE A 395 -29.48 0.46 0.25
C ILE A 395 -30.89 1.02 -0.05
N GLU A 396 -31.92 0.43 0.54
CA GLU A 396 -33.33 0.86 0.41
C GLU A 396 -33.66 2.06 1.30
N GLU A 397 -32.81 2.36 2.29
CA GLU A 397 -32.99 3.45 3.24
C GLU A 397 -32.01 4.61 3.01
N VAL A 398 -31.17 4.55 1.97
CA VAL A 398 -30.32 5.69 1.58
C VAL A 398 -31.25 6.82 1.14
N PRO A 399 -31.30 7.95 1.87
CA PRO A 399 -32.23 9.02 1.56
C PRO A 399 -31.75 9.74 0.30
N PHE A 400 -32.39 9.45 -0.83
CA PHE A 400 -32.34 10.32 -2.00
C PHE A 400 -33.58 11.21 -1.95
N ASP A 401 -33.39 12.51 -2.16
CA ASP A 401 -34.51 13.43 -2.30
C ASP A 401 -35.14 13.21 -3.68
N ASP A 402 -36.39 12.73 -3.69
CA ASP A 402 -37.16 12.42 -4.91
C ASP A 402 -37.37 13.64 -5.83
N SER A 403 -37.14 14.85 -5.32
CA SER A 403 -37.31 16.12 -6.03
C SER A 403 -35.99 16.83 -6.37
N ALA A 404 -34.86 16.35 -5.83
CA ALA A 404 -33.57 16.95 -6.10
C ALA A 404 -33.16 16.70 -7.56
N THR A 405 -33.07 17.78 -8.33
CA THR A 405 -32.54 17.74 -9.71
C THR A 405 -31.03 17.88 -9.76
N ASP A 406 -30.40 18.07 -8.60
CA ASP A 406 -28.97 18.25 -8.46
C ASP A 406 -28.44 17.54 -7.19
N TYR A 407 -27.28 16.88 -7.32
CA TYR A 407 -26.47 16.38 -6.20
C TYR A 407 -25.26 17.31 -5.92
N TRP A 408 -24.98 18.23 -6.85
CA TRP A 408 -23.90 19.22 -6.86
C TRP A 408 -24.22 20.49 -6.07
N ASP A 409 -25.49 20.72 -5.71
CA ASP A 409 -25.93 21.85 -4.88
C ASP A 409 -25.64 21.67 -3.38
N GLN A 410 -24.95 20.59 -2.97
CA GLN A 410 -24.38 20.44 -1.61
C GLN A 410 -23.06 21.23 -1.43
N VAL A 411 -22.92 22.39 -2.09
CA VAL A 411 -21.79 23.34 -1.94
C VAL A 411 -22.22 24.60 -1.20
#